data_AF-A0A442ULP9-F1
#
_entry.id   AF-A0A442ULP9-F1
#
_cell.length_a   1.000
_cell.length_b   1.000
_cell.length_c   1.000
_cell.angle_alpha   90.00
_cell.angle_beta   90.00
_cell.angle_gamma   90.00
#
_symmetry.space_group_name_H-M   'P 1'
#
loop_
_entity.id
_entity.type
_entity.pdbx_description
1 polymer ?
#
loop_
_entity_poly.entity_id
_entity_poly.type
_entity_poly.pdbx_seq_one_letter_code
_entity_poly.pdbx_strand_id
1 'polypeptide(L)'
;MKDFVTTILGVVGVFGAMAIGLTALAFYTVAFEAGTNEWFGWNGWWVPVLFFVGVMIFRSGLLIAAAMVIGGYGAYFAWEWPLWIVVPVFFPGLAFMIAGLLIAAVGGVAERVRG
;
A
#
# COMPACT_ATOMS: atom_id res chain seq x y z
N MET A 1 -11.05 -36.51 14.15
CA MET A 1 -11.62 -35.69 13.04
C MET A 1 -11.55 -34.19 13.32
N LYS A 2 -11.94 -33.69 14.50
CA LYS A 2 -11.80 -32.25 14.84
C LYS A 2 -10.35 -31.75 14.73
N ASP A 3 -9.38 -32.48 15.28
CA ASP A 3 -7.97 -32.06 15.25
C ASP A 3 -7.39 -32.00 13.83
N PHE A 4 -7.78 -32.96 12.97
CA PHE A 4 -7.38 -32.98 11.56
C PHE A 4 -7.91 -31.78 10.77
N VAL A 5 -9.17 -31.40 10.99
CA VAL A 5 -9.79 -30.22 10.33
C VAL A 5 -9.12 -28.93 10.82
N THR A 6 -8.82 -28.80 12.12
CA THR A 6 -8.13 -27.64 12.68
C THR A 6 -6.69 -27.53 12.15
N THR A 7 -5.97 -28.65 12.01
CA THR A 7 -4.63 -28.66 11.41
C THR A 7 -4.66 -28.26 9.93
N ILE A 8 -5.60 -28.77 9.14
CA ILE A 8 -5.73 -28.40 7.73
C ILE A 8 -6.10 -26.93 7.57
N LEU A 9 -7.07 -26.44 8.35
CA LEU A 9 -7.44 -25.02 8.33
C LEU A 9 -6.27 -24.12 8.77
N GLY A 10 -5.47 -24.57 9.74
CA GLY A 10 -4.25 -23.88 10.14
C GLY A 10 -3.21 -23.82 9.02
N VAL A 11 -2.95 -24.95 8.35
CA VAL A 11 -1.98 -25.04 7.24
C VAL A 11 -2.45 -24.20 6.04
N VAL A 12 -3.71 -24.34 5.63
CA VAL A 12 -4.31 -23.54 4.56
C VAL A 12 -4.32 -22.05 4.93
N GLY A 13 -4.59 -21.72 6.18
CA GLY A 13 -4.54 -20.34 6.69
C GLY A 13 -3.15 -19.73 6.58
N VAL A 14 -2.10 -20.48 6.97
CA VAL A 14 -0.70 -20.01 6.88
C VAL A 14 -0.28 -19.82 5.43
N PHE A 15 -0.52 -20.80 4.55
CA PHE A 15 -0.17 -20.68 3.13
C PHE A 15 -0.98 -19.60 2.43
N GLY A 16 -2.25 -19.42 2.80
CA GLY A 16 -3.09 -18.33 2.31
C GLY A 16 -2.54 -16.96 2.71
N ALA A 17 -2.19 -16.77 3.98
CA ALA A 17 -1.60 -15.53 4.46
C ALA A 17 -0.24 -15.24 3.79
N MET A 18 0.60 -16.26 3.60
CA MET A 18 1.86 -16.12 2.87
C MET A 18 1.64 -15.73 1.41
N ALA A 19 0.70 -16.37 0.71
CA ALA A 19 0.40 -16.05 -0.68
C ALA A 19 -0.09 -14.61 -0.82
N ILE A 20 -0.97 -14.14 0.08
CA ILE A 20 -1.44 -12.75 0.11
C ILE A 20 -0.27 -11.79 0.35
N GLY A 21 0.57 -12.08 1.35
CA GLY A 21 1.73 -11.24 1.68
C GLY A 21 2.73 -11.13 0.52
N LEU A 22 3.05 -12.24 -0.13
CA LEU A 22 3.94 -12.26 -1.30
C LEU A 22 3.33 -11.54 -2.50
N THR A 23 2.02 -11.68 -2.72
CA THR A 23 1.31 -10.98 -3.79
C THR A 23 1.32 -9.48 -3.56
N ALA A 24 1.03 -9.04 -2.35
CA ALA A 24 1.09 -7.63 -1.98
C ALA A 24 2.51 -7.07 -2.17
N LEU A 25 3.53 -7.82 -1.74
CA LEU A 25 4.92 -7.41 -1.88
C LEU A 25 5.33 -7.29 -3.35
N ALA A 26 4.96 -8.27 -4.18
CA ALA A 26 5.19 -8.21 -5.63
C ALA A 26 4.48 -7.01 -6.26
N PHE A 27 3.22 -6.76 -5.89
CA PHE A 27 2.45 -5.61 -6.35
C PHE A 27 3.16 -4.28 -6.05
N TYR A 28 3.55 -4.05 -4.79
CA TYR A 28 4.25 -2.81 -4.41
C TYR A 28 5.62 -2.68 -5.07
N THR A 29 6.28 -3.81 -5.33
CA THR A 29 7.57 -3.84 -6.03
C THR A 29 7.42 -3.38 -7.48
N VAL A 30 6.42 -3.89 -8.20
CA VAL A 30 6.16 -3.49 -9.60
C VAL A 30 5.71 -2.03 -9.66
N ALA A 31 4.89 -1.59 -8.71
CA ALA A 31 4.50 -0.19 -8.60
C ALA A 31 5.71 0.73 -8.38
N PHE A 32 6.62 0.32 -7.48
CA PHE A 32 7.85 1.06 -7.23
C PHE A 32 8.73 1.14 -8.47
N GLU A 33 8.93 0.03 -9.19
CA GLU A 33 9.71 0.01 -10.43
C GLU A 33 9.13 0.97 -11.48
N ALA A 34 7.81 0.93 -11.70
CA ALA A 34 7.12 1.85 -12.58
C ALA A 34 7.31 3.31 -12.14
N GLY A 35 7.19 3.58 -10.84
CA GLY A 35 7.40 4.91 -10.27
C GLY A 35 8.82 5.43 -10.43
N THR A 36 9.83 4.58 -10.22
CA THR A 36 11.23 4.96 -10.41
C THR A 36 11.58 5.17 -11.88
N ASN A 37 10.93 4.44 -12.79
CA ASN A 37 11.11 4.64 -14.23
C ASN A 37 10.55 6.01 -14.64
N GLU A 38 9.35 6.35 -14.19
CA GLU A 38 8.75 7.66 -14.52
C GLU A 38 9.49 8.83 -13.86
N TRP A 39 9.89 8.68 -12.59
CA TRP A 39 10.44 9.80 -11.84
C TRP A 39 11.95 9.99 -12.07
N PHE A 40 12.69 8.89 -12.18
CA PHE A 40 14.16 8.90 -12.26
C PHE A 40 14.71 8.31 -13.55
N GLY A 41 13.88 7.74 -14.42
CA GLY A 41 14.34 6.99 -15.61
C GLY A 41 15.05 5.68 -15.25
N TRP A 42 14.85 5.15 -14.05
CA TRP A 42 15.52 3.93 -13.60
C TRP A 42 14.75 2.69 -14.05
N ASN A 43 15.47 1.78 -14.70
CA ASN A 43 14.92 0.52 -15.18
C ASN A 43 15.92 -0.64 -14.99
N GLY A 44 15.36 -1.85 -14.83
CA GLY A 44 16.12 -3.08 -14.78
C GLY A 44 15.98 -3.83 -13.46
N TRP A 45 16.46 -5.08 -13.46
CA TRP A 45 16.25 -6.06 -12.40
C TRP A 45 16.73 -5.63 -11.00
N TRP A 46 17.65 -4.66 -10.92
CA TRP A 46 18.20 -4.15 -9.65
C TRP A 46 17.24 -3.20 -8.93
N VAL A 47 16.34 -2.52 -9.65
CA VAL A 47 15.36 -1.57 -9.10
C VAL A 47 14.41 -2.25 -8.10
N PRO A 48 13.72 -3.35 -8.46
CA PRO A 48 12.89 -4.08 -7.51
C PRO A 48 13.73 -4.67 -6.35
N VAL A 49 14.99 -5.04 -6.59
CA VAL A 49 15.89 -5.52 -5.52
C VAL A 49 16.17 -4.42 -4.49
N LEU A 50 16.35 -3.17 -4.92
CA LEU A 50 16.51 -2.04 -4.00
C LEU A 50 15.28 -1.81 -3.13
N PHE A 51 14.08 -1.97 -3.70
CA PHE A 51 12.84 -1.92 -2.91
C PHE A 51 12.83 -3.01 -1.84
N PHE A 52 13.12 -4.25 -2.22
CA PHE A 52 13.18 -5.38 -1.28
C PHE A 52 14.22 -5.18 -0.17
N VAL A 53 15.43 -4.76 -0.53
CA VAL A 53 16.50 -4.46 0.43
C VAL A 53 16.09 -3.31 1.35
N GLY A 54 15.53 -2.23 0.79
CA GLY A 54 15.02 -1.08 1.52
C GLY A 54 13.98 -1.47 2.58
N VAL A 55 12.99 -2.27 2.18
CA VAL A 55 11.86 -2.68 3.04
C VAL A 55 12.30 -3.72 4.08
N MET A 56 13.07 -4.74 3.68
CA MET A 56 13.41 -5.87 4.56
C MET A 56 14.55 -5.58 5.52
N ILE A 57 15.60 -4.89 5.08
CA ILE A 57 16.83 -4.71 5.85
C ILE A 57 16.70 -3.52 6.80
N PHE A 58 16.26 -2.38 6.30
CA PHE A 58 16.31 -1.15 7.09
C PHE A 58 15.12 -0.99 8.03
N ARG A 59 13.97 -1.64 7.74
CA ARG A 59 12.69 -1.51 8.47
C ARG A 59 12.40 -0.06 8.90
N SER A 60 12.86 0.90 8.10
CA SER A 60 12.82 2.31 8.44
C SER A 60 11.54 2.89 7.87
N GLY A 61 10.73 3.51 8.74
CA GLY A 61 9.47 4.14 8.32
C GLY A 61 9.67 5.16 7.20
N LEU A 62 10.82 5.86 7.18
CA LEU A 62 11.16 6.84 6.13
C LEU A 62 11.43 6.19 4.78
N LEU A 63 12.17 5.07 4.74
CA LEU A 63 12.46 4.38 3.48
C LEU A 63 11.20 3.70 2.92
N ILE A 64 10.38 3.13 3.80
CA ILE A 64 9.09 2.56 3.42
C ILE A 64 8.18 3.68 2.89
N ALA A 65 8.10 4.81 3.57
CA ALA A 65 7.31 5.95 3.13
C ALA A 65 7.78 6.47 1.76
N ALA A 66 9.09 6.65 1.56
CA ALA A 66 9.65 7.06 0.27
C ALA A 66 9.31 6.06 -0.84
N ALA A 67 9.44 4.76 -0.55
CA ALA A 67 9.09 3.70 -1.48
C ALA A 67 7.58 3.68 -1.82
N MET A 68 6.71 3.93 -0.83
CA MET A 68 5.27 4.08 -1.07
C MET A 68 4.95 5.32 -1.89
N VAL A 69 5.68 6.43 -1.69
CA VAL A 69 5.54 7.64 -2.51
C VAL A 69 5.89 7.37 -3.96
N ILE A 70 7.04 6.75 -4.19
CA ILE A 70 7.48 6.38 -5.53
C ILE A 70 6.51 5.39 -6.17
N GLY A 71 6.08 4.36 -5.43
CA GLY A 71 5.11 3.39 -5.93
C GLY A 71 3.74 4.01 -6.26
N GLY A 72 3.25 4.91 -5.42
CA GLY A 72 2.01 5.64 -5.67
C GLY A 72 2.12 6.58 -6.87
N TYR A 73 3.29 7.21 -7.08
CA TYR A 73 3.58 7.99 -8.28
C TYR A 73 3.53 7.12 -9.53
N GLY A 74 4.13 5.92 -9.48
CA GLY A 74 4.04 4.92 -10.55
C GLY A 74 2.61 4.50 -10.85
N ALA A 75 1.82 4.19 -9.83
CA ALA A 75 0.41 3.84 -10.01
C ALA A 75 -0.39 4.98 -10.66
N TYR A 76 -0.13 6.23 -10.28
CA TYR A 76 -0.84 7.38 -10.83
C TYR A 76 -0.44 7.71 -12.28
N PHE A 77 0.86 7.75 -12.58
CA PHE A 77 1.34 8.16 -13.91
C PHE A 77 1.52 7.01 -14.89
N ALA A 78 2.06 5.87 -14.46
CA ALA A 78 2.33 4.75 -15.34
C ALA A 78 1.13 3.80 -15.50
N TRP A 79 0.32 3.62 -14.45
CA TRP A 79 -0.90 2.79 -14.53
C TRP A 79 -2.17 3.61 -14.71
N GLU A 80 -2.05 4.94 -14.72
CA GLU A 80 -3.17 5.88 -14.90
C GLU A 80 -4.28 5.70 -13.85
N TRP A 81 -3.92 5.22 -12.65
CA TRP A 81 -4.90 5.04 -11.59
C TRP A 81 -5.37 6.39 -11.06
N PRO A 82 -6.68 6.55 -10.80
CA PRO A 82 -7.18 7.78 -10.22
C PRO A 82 -6.71 7.94 -8.77
N LEU A 83 -6.49 9.20 -8.34
CA LEU A 83 -5.97 9.52 -6.99
C LEU A 83 -6.80 8.91 -5.85
N TRP A 84 -8.12 8.79 -6.02
CA TRP A 84 -8.99 8.22 -5.00
C TRP A 84 -8.78 6.71 -4.78
N ILE A 85 -8.11 6.01 -5.69
CA ILE A 85 -7.63 4.62 -5.51
C ILE A 85 -6.18 4.62 -5.00
N VAL A 86 -5.31 5.45 -5.58
CA VAL A 86 -3.89 5.50 -5.22
C VAL A 86 -3.70 5.85 -3.74
N VAL A 87 -4.42 6.87 -3.26
CA VAL A 87 -4.30 7.34 -1.87
C VAL A 87 -4.59 6.25 -0.84
N PRO A 88 -5.73 5.54 -0.85
CA PRO A 88 -5.98 4.47 0.12
C PRO A 88 -5.06 3.26 -0.01
N VAL A 89 -4.57 2.93 -1.22
CA VAL A 89 -3.72 1.75 -1.45
C VAL A 89 -2.28 1.98 -0.98
N PHE A 90 -1.72 3.17 -1.22
CA PHE A 90 -0.32 3.48 -0.89
C PHE A 90 -0.17 4.30 0.40
N PHE A 91 -1.22 5.02 0.81
CA PHE A 91 -1.22 5.90 1.98
C PHE A 91 -2.49 5.73 2.82
N PRO A 92 -2.77 4.53 3.36
CA PRO A 92 -4.01 4.28 4.10
C PRO A 92 -4.20 5.23 5.28
N GLY A 93 -3.14 5.60 5.99
CA GLY A 93 -3.22 6.59 7.08
C GLY A 93 -3.68 7.97 6.64
N LEU A 94 -3.24 8.43 5.46
CA LEU A 94 -3.69 9.69 4.87
C LEU A 94 -5.17 9.60 4.46
N ALA A 95 -5.60 8.48 3.89
CA ALA A 95 -7.00 8.25 3.53
C ALA A 95 -7.92 8.34 4.75
N PHE A 96 -7.55 7.70 5.88
CA PHE A 96 -8.30 7.79 7.12
C PHE A 96 -8.34 9.21 7.68
N MET A 97 -7.24 9.95 7.62
CA MET A 97 -7.19 11.34 8.08
C MET A 97 -8.12 12.24 7.24
N ILE A 98 -8.09 12.12 5.92
CA ILE A 98 -8.96 12.88 5.02
C ILE A 98 -10.44 12.53 5.30
N ALA A 99 -10.77 11.24 5.42
CA ALA A 99 -12.12 10.81 5.74
C ALA A 99 -12.61 11.36 7.09
N GLY A 100 -11.78 11.29 8.13
CA GLY A 100 -12.07 11.86 9.45
C GLY A 100 -12.29 13.37 9.39
N LEU A 101 -11.45 14.09 8.64
CA LEU A 101 -11.58 15.55 8.46
C LEU A 101 -12.88 15.91 7.73
N LEU A 102 -13.26 15.15 6.70
CA LEU A 102 -14.51 15.35 5.97
C LEU A 102 -15.72 15.10 6.87
N ILE A 103 -15.71 14.02 7.67
CA ILE A 103 -16.78 13.72 8.63
C ILE A 103 -16.90 14.86 9.66
N ALA A 104 -15.79 15.33 10.20
CA ALA A 104 -15.78 16.44 11.15
C ALA A 104 -16.30 17.74 10.51
N ALA A 105 -15.91 18.04 9.28
CA ALA A 105 -16.37 19.21 8.54
C ALA A 105 -17.88 19.15 8.27
N VAL A 106 -18.41 18.00 7.85
CA VAL A 106 -19.85 17.80 7.66
C VAL A 106 -20.60 17.93 8.99
N GLY A 107 -20.07 17.35 10.07
CA GLY A 107 -20.64 17.48 11.41
C GLY A 107 -20.71 18.95 11.86
N GLY A 108 -19.62 19.70 11.71
CA GLY A 108 -19.56 21.12 12.06
C GLY A 108 -20.46 22.03 11.21
N VAL A 109 -20.64 21.71 9.92
CA VAL A 109 -21.61 22.41 9.07
C VAL A 109 -23.04 22.07 9.49
N ALA A 110 -23.35 20.80 9.77
CA ALA A 110 -24.67 20.38 10.23
C ALA A 110 -25.05 21.01 11.57
N GLU A 111 -24.08 21.21 12.46
CA GLU A 111 -24.29 21.89 13.75
C GLU A 111 -24.56 23.38 13.56
N ARG A 112 -23.77 24.08 12.73
CA ARG A 112 -24.01 25.49 12.37
C ARG A 112 -25.34 25.75 11.65
N VAL A 113 -25.82 24.79 10.86
CA VAL A 113 -27.12 24.90 10.17
C VAL A 113 -28.28 24.63 11.14
N ARG A 114 -28.03 23.92 12.26
CA ARG A 114 -29.03 23.63 13.30
C ARG A 114 -29.06 24.67 14.44
N GLY A 115 -28.06 25.55 14.57
CA GLY A 115 -28.02 26.63 15.57
C GLY A 115 -26.72 27.43 15.54
#